data_AF-A0ABD1XJ15-F1
#
_entry.id   AF-A0ABD1XJ15-F1
#
_cell.length_a   1.000
_cell.length_b   1.000
_cell.length_c   1.000
_cell.angle_alpha   90.00
_cell.angle_beta   90.00
_cell.angle_gamma   90.00
#
_symmetry.space_group_name_H-M   'P 1'
#
loop_
_entity.id
_entity.type
_entity.pdbx_description
1 polymer ?
#
loop_
_entity_poly.entity_id
_entity_poly.type
_entity_poly.pdbx_seq_one_letter_code
_entity_poly.pdbx_strand_id
1 'polypeptide(L)'
;MFYVNTFWFTKANELVARYDKTNHAEEAMIKITRLRKSICPELHDKDMQGNLPAWIFVPIHGKNHWSLAIIRLHNDDAWLAHLDSSQTHDPKAIFHVLKQVLCLIVPIDPALVMTGIMNVEQQQDGHSCGKHVLQMLAGAAMKESDGLDRCFREEGLRYIATLD
;
A
#
# COMPACT_ATOMS: atom_id res chain seq x y z
N MET A 1 -4.71 -11.54 5.89
CA MET A 1 -3.49 -11.07 5.19
C MET A 1 -3.66 -11.37 3.70
N PHE A 2 -3.50 -10.37 2.83
CA PHE A 2 -3.72 -10.46 1.38
C PHE A 2 -2.48 -10.01 0.61
N TYR A 3 -2.16 -10.72 -0.47
CA TYR A 3 -1.08 -10.34 -1.39
C TYR A 3 -1.70 -10.01 -2.74
N VAL A 4 -1.39 -8.84 -3.28
CA VAL A 4 -1.70 -8.55 -4.69
C VAL A 4 -0.52 -8.94 -5.57
N ASN A 5 -0.83 -9.29 -6.81
CA ASN A 5 0.22 -9.50 -7.80
C ASN A 5 0.93 -8.18 -8.13
N THR A 6 2.15 -8.29 -8.65
CA THR A 6 3.01 -7.14 -9.01
C THR A 6 2.36 -6.18 -10.01
N PHE A 7 1.49 -6.66 -10.90
CA PHE A 7 0.84 -5.82 -11.92
C PHE A 7 -0.23 -4.91 -11.35
N TRP A 8 -0.71 -5.19 -10.13
CA TRP A 8 -1.78 -4.42 -9.51
C TRP A 8 -1.37 -2.95 -9.32
N PHE A 9 -0.18 -2.68 -8.77
CA PHE A 9 0.29 -1.32 -8.57
C PHE A 9 0.56 -0.60 -9.90
N THR A 10 1.16 -1.28 -10.86
CA THR A 10 1.36 -0.73 -12.21
C THR A 10 0.04 -0.28 -12.82
N LYS A 11 -1.01 -1.10 -12.69
CA LYS A 11 -2.34 -0.77 -13.19
C LYS A 11 -2.98 0.38 -12.40
N ALA A 12 -2.87 0.38 -11.08
CA ALA A 12 -3.35 1.45 -10.22
C ALA A 12 -2.73 2.80 -10.62
N ASN A 13 -1.42 2.84 -10.79
CA ASN A 13 -0.68 4.04 -11.18
C ASN A 13 -1.13 4.60 -12.54
N GLU A 14 -1.29 3.72 -13.54
CA GLU A 14 -1.83 4.11 -14.85
C GLU A 14 -3.22 4.73 -14.77
N LEU A 15 -4.09 4.19 -13.91
CA LEU A 15 -5.47 4.64 -13.76
C LEU A 15 -5.55 5.95 -12.97
N VAL A 16 -4.77 6.10 -11.90
CA VAL A 16 -4.68 7.36 -11.14
C VAL A 16 -4.15 8.49 -12.02
N ALA A 17 -3.11 8.23 -12.82
CA ALA A 17 -2.58 9.22 -13.76
C ALA A 17 -3.60 9.64 -14.85
N ARG A 18 -4.60 8.80 -15.15
CA ARG A 18 -5.74 9.15 -16.03
C ARG A 18 -6.86 9.85 -15.26
N TYR A 19 -7.09 9.47 -14.02
CA TYR A 19 -8.09 10.08 -13.13
C TYR A 19 -7.77 11.55 -12.86
N ASP A 20 -6.49 11.85 -12.60
CA ASP A 20 -6.00 13.22 -12.40
C ASP A 20 -6.13 14.10 -13.67
N LYS A 21 -6.39 13.47 -14.84
CA LYS A 21 -6.71 14.16 -16.10
C LYS A 21 -8.24 14.23 -16.26
N THR A 22 -8.81 15.42 -16.06
CA THR A 22 -10.26 15.68 -16.00
C THR A 22 -11.12 15.05 -17.10
N ASN A 23 -10.62 14.89 -18.33
CA ASN A 23 -11.37 14.33 -19.47
C ASN A 23 -11.62 12.81 -19.40
N HIS A 24 -10.96 12.07 -18.49
CA HIS A 24 -11.10 10.60 -18.38
C HIS A 24 -11.37 10.12 -16.94
N ALA A 25 -11.74 11.02 -16.03
CA ALA A 25 -11.87 10.73 -14.62
C ALA A 25 -12.91 9.65 -14.31
N GLU A 26 -14.09 9.71 -14.95
CA GLU A 26 -15.19 8.75 -14.70
C GLU A 26 -14.84 7.32 -15.14
N GLU A 27 -14.28 7.16 -16.34
CA GLU A 27 -13.84 5.86 -16.85
C GLU A 27 -12.70 5.28 -15.99
N ALA A 28 -11.76 6.13 -15.56
CA ALA A 28 -10.68 5.73 -14.67
C ALA A 28 -11.23 5.28 -13.31
N MET A 29 -12.18 6.02 -12.73
CA MET A 29 -12.84 5.68 -11.46
C MET A 29 -13.55 4.32 -11.54
N ILE A 30 -14.29 4.03 -12.61
CA ILE A 30 -14.94 2.72 -12.82
C ILE A 30 -13.89 1.59 -12.87
N LYS A 31 -12.72 1.84 -13.46
CA LYS A 31 -11.64 0.85 -13.51
C LYS A 31 -10.91 0.70 -12.18
N ILE A 32 -10.73 1.79 -11.42
CA ILE A 32 -10.15 1.76 -10.06
C ILE A 32 -11.06 0.99 -9.12
N THR A 33 -12.38 1.20 -9.16
CA THR A 33 -13.34 0.46 -8.33
C THR A 33 -13.33 -1.05 -8.61
N ARG A 34 -12.98 -1.48 -9.82
CA ARG A 34 -12.78 -2.92 -10.13
C ARG A 34 -11.53 -3.51 -9.48
N LEU A 35 -10.52 -2.69 -9.14
CA LEU A 35 -9.33 -3.15 -8.41
C LEU A 35 -9.66 -3.60 -6.98
N ARG A 36 -10.80 -3.16 -6.42
CA ARG A 36 -11.33 -3.60 -5.11
C ARG A 36 -11.37 -5.11 -4.99
N LYS A 37 -11.76 -5.82 -6.05
CA LYS A 37 -11.85 -7.29 -6.10
C LYS A 37 -10.52 -7.98 -5.74
N SER A 38 -9.39 -7.31 -5.96
CA SER A 38 -8.06 -7.87 -5.72
C SER A 38 -7.55 -7.67 -4.29
N ILE A 39 -8.04 -6.66 -3.56
CA ILE A 39 -7.56 -6.35 -2.20
C ILE A 39 -8.60 -6.57 -1.11
N CYS A 40 -9.87 -6.73 -1.51
CA CYS A 40 -10.96 -6.91 -0.59
C CYS A 40 -12.09 -7.77 -1.21
N PRO A 41 -11.80 -9.05 -1.49
CA PRO A 41 -12.81 -9.99 -1.99
C PRO A 41 -13.95 -10.21 -0.98
N GLU A 42 -13.67 -10.13 0.33
CA GLU A 42 -14.64 -10.29 1.43
C GLU A 42 -15.55 -9.07 1.60
N LEU A 43 -15.14 -7.89 1.15
CA LEU A 43 -15.98 -6.68 1.11
C LEU A 43 -17.12 -6.76 0.07
N HIS A 44 -17.27 -7.86 -0.66
CA HIS A 44 -18.37 -8.06 -1.61
C HIS A 44 -19.68 -8.53 -0.96
N ASP A 45 -19.61 -9.15 0.23
CA ASP A 45 -20.76 -9.67 0.93
C ASP A 45 -21.25 -8.71 2.02
N LYS A 46 -22.57 -8.62 2.15
CA LYS A 46 -23.36 -7.49 2.68
C LYS A 46 -23.28 -7.19 4.18
N ASP A 47 -22.25 -7.61 4.90
CA ASP A 47 -22.21 -7.44 6.35
C ASP A 47 -21.08 -6.49 6.76
N MET A 48 -21.35 -5.17 6.65
CA MET A 48 -20.55 -4.12 7.31
C MET A 48 -20.79 -4.16 8.84
N GLN A 49 -20.42 -5.27 9.47
CA GLN A 49 -20.40 -5.43 10.93
C GLN A 49 -19.27 -6.36 11.42
N GLY A 50 -18.47 -6.96 10.54
CA GLY A 50 -17.36 -7.85 10.89
C GLY A 50 -15.99 -7.29 10.49
N ASN A 51 -15.14 -7.04 11.50
CA ASN A 51 -13.76 -6.53 11.46
C ASN A 51 -13.02 -6.62 10.12
N LEU A 52 -12.45 -5.49 9.66
CA LEU A 52 -11.46 -5.43 8.58
C LEU A 52 -10.01 -5.45 9.13
N PRO A 53 -9.40 -6.56 9.57
CA PRO A 53 -7.96 -6.62 9.78
C PRO A 53 -7.26 -7.02 8.47
N ALA A 54 -7.40 -6.18 7.44
CA ALA A 54 -6.81 -6.45 6.12
C ALA A 54 -5.43 -5.80 6.03
N TRP A 55 -4.39 -6.58 6.33
CA TRP A 55 -3.05 -6.32 5.84
C TRP A 55 -2.96 -6.71 4.37
N ILE A 56 -2.64 -5.76 3.50
CA ILE A 56 -2.49 -5.94 2.06
C ILE A 56 -1.05 -5.61 1.67
N PHE A 57 -0.37 -6.57 1.07
CA PHE A 57 1.00 -6.43 0.61
C PHE A 57 1.00 -6.17 -0.89
N VAL A 58 1.62 -5.06 -1.29
CA VAL A 58 1.62 -4.53 -2.65
C VAL A 58 3.07 -4.48 -3.17
N PRO A 59 3.54 -5.52 -3.89
CA PRO A 59 4.83 -5.46 -4.56
C PRO A 59 4.83 -4.36 -5.62
N ILE A 60 5.89 -3.56 -5.65
CA ILE A 60 6.08 -2.46 -6.59
C ILE A 60 7.32 -2.74 -7.40
N HIS A 61 7.17 -2.81 -8.72
CA HIS A 61 8.27 -2.97 -9.66
C HIS A 61 8.28 -1.83 -10.67
N GLY A 62 9.39 -1.11 -10.74
CA GLY A 62 9.59 0.02 -11.65
C GLY A 62 11.06 0.39 -11.76
N LYS A 63 11.49 0.94 -12.90
CA LYS A 63 12.90 1.34 -13.15
C LYS A 63 13.93 0.22 -12.84
N ASN A 64 13.58 -1.03 -13.14
CA ASN A 64 14.37 -2.24 -12.80
C ASN A 64 14.65 -2.43 -11.30
N HIS A 65 13.75 -1.93 -10.45
CA HIS A 65 13.88 -1.99 -9.01
C HIS A 65 12.60 -2.50 -8.34
N TRP A 66 12.77 -3.24 -7.25
CA TRP A 66 11.68 -3.80 -6.45
C TRP A 66 11.59 -3.12 -5.09
N SER A 67 10.37 -2.75 -4.71
CA SER A 67 10.05 -2.30 -3.36
C SER A 67 8.70 -2.88 -2.93
N LEU A 68 8.32 -2.66 -1.67
CA LEU A 68 7.07 -3.15 -1.13
C LEU A 68 6.29 -1.99 -0.51
N ALA A 69 5.00 -1.90 -0.80
CA ALA A 69 4.08 -1.15 0.02
C ALA A 69 3.21 -2.10 0.84
N ILE A 70 2.84 -1.67 2.04
CA ILE A 70 1.96 -2.41 2.94
C ILE A 70 0.81 -1.49 3.31
N ILE A 71 -0.41 -1.96 3.13
CA ILE A 71 -1.64 -1.28 3.52
C ILE A 71 -2.20 -2.03 4.72
N ARG A 72 -2.48 -1.31 5.80
CA ARG A 72 -3.32 -1.82 6.87
C ARG A 72 -4.64 -1.06 6.83
N LEU A 73 -5.74 -1.79 6.66
CA LEU A 73 -7.08 -1.24 6.84
C LEU A 73 -7.53 -1.49 8.28
N HIS A 74 -8.22 -0.50 8.84
CA HIS A 74 -9.01 -0.62 10.06
C HIS A 74 -10.37 0.04 9.79
N ASN A 75 -11.40 -0.27 10.59
CA ASN A 75 -12.79 0.11 10.29
C ASN A 75 -12.96 1.55 9.80
N ASP A 76 -12.26 2.51 10.42
CA ASP A 76 -12.39 3.93 10.13
C ASP A 76 -11.08 4.58 9.62
N ASP A 77 -9.96 3.86 9.57
CA ASP A 77 -8.65 4.41 9.19
C ASP A 77 -7.81 3.48 8.29
N ALA A 78 -6.76 4.04 7.68
CA ALA A 78 -5.80 3.24 6.93
C ALA A 78 -4.37 3.72 7.15
N TRP A 79 -3.44 2.78 7.07
CA TRP A 79 -2.01 3.04 7.18
C TRP A 79 -1.29 2.50 5.95
N LEU A 80 -0.45 3.34 5.34
CA LEU A 80 0.38 2.99 4.18
C LEU A 80 1.84 3.04 4.59
N ALA A 81 2.53 1.91 4.51
CA ALA A 81 3.98 1.88 4.61
C ALA A 81 4.64 1.62 3.26
N HIS A 82 5.80 2.22 3.04
CA HIS A 82 6.69 1.89 1.94
C HIS A 82 8.04 1.41 2.46
N LEU A 83 8.53 0.31 1.88
CA LEU A 83 9.78 -0.36 2.22
C LEU A 83 10.62 -0.48 0.97
N ASP A 84 11.76 0.19 0.96
CA ASP A 84 12.68 0.23 -0.17
C ASP A 84 14.12 0.07 0.33
N SER A 85 14.75 -1.05 -0.06
CA SER A 85 16.11 -1.40 0.36
C SER A 85 17.20 -0.55 -0.28
N SER A 86 16.90 0.27 -1.29
CA SER A 86 17.84 1.22 -1.89
C SER A 86 17.25 2.60 -2.18
N GLN A 87 16.10 2.93 -1.57
CA GLN A 87 15.49 4.26 -1.64
C GLN A 87 15.36 4.81 -3.07
N THR A 88 15.02 3.92 -4.02
CA THR A 88 15.04 4.23 -5.45
C THR A 88 13.66 4.71 -5.94
N HIS A 89 12.59 4.20 -5.35
CA HIS A 89 11.25 4.69 -5.62
C HIS A 89 10.93 5.94 -4.78
N ASP A 90 10.21 6.89 -5.37
CA ASP A 90 9.69 8.05 -4.64
C ASP A 90 8.49 7.62 -3.79
N PRO A 91 8.60 7.64 -2.44
CA PRO A 91 7.52 7.24 -1.56
C PRO A 91 6.29 8.15 -1.70
N LYS A 92 6.47 9.44 -2.01
CA LYS A 92 5.34 10.38 -2.15
C LYS A 92 4.46 10.01 -3.34
N ALA A 93 5.07 9.66 -4.48
CA ALA A 93 4.35 9.18 -5.65
C ALA A 93 3.59 7.87 -5.38
N ILE A 94 4.22 6.93 -4.65
CA ILE A 94 3.58 5.68 -4.26
C ILE A 94 2.37 5.93 -3.35
N PHE A 95 2.52 6.76 -2.31
CA PHE A 95 1.44 7.07 -1.39
C PHE A 95 0.29 7.80 -2.07
N HIS A 96 0.55 8.72 -3.01
CA HIS A 96 -0.49 9.38 -3.79
C HIS A 96 -1.37 8.34 -4.52
N VAL A 97 -0.75 7.42 -5.26
CA VAL A 97 -1.47 6.37 -6.00
C VAL A 97 -2.29 5.50 -5.05
N LEU A 98 -1.67 4.98 -3.99
CA LEU A 98 -2.34 4.08 -3.05
C LEU A 98 -3.47 4.76 -2.31
N LYS A 99 -3.28 6.01 -1.86
CA LYS A 99 -4.31 6.80 -1.16
C LYS A 99 -5.50 7.07 -2.07
N GLN A 100 -5.27 7.48 -3.32
CA GLN A 100 -6.34 7.69 -4.30
C GLN A 100 -7.14 6.42 -4.55
N VAL A 101 -6.45 5.29 -4.78
CA VAL A 101 -7.14 4.01 -4.99
C VAL A 101 -7.95 3.61 -3.77
N LEU A 102 -7.38 3.70 -2.56
CA LEU A 102 -8.06 3.31 -1.33
C LEU A 102 -9.30 4.15 -1.04
N CYS A 103 -9.21 5.47 -1.14
CA CYS A 103 -10.35 6.36 -0.87
C CYS A 103 -11.48 6.18 -1.90
N LEU A 104 -11.18 5.66 -3.08
CA LEU A 104 -12.18 5.35 -4.11
C LEU A 104 -12.86 3.99 -3.92
N ILE A 105 -12.27 3.06 -3.18
CA ILE A 105 -12.75 1.68 -3.09
C ILE A 105 -13.15 1.23 -1.68
N VAL A 106 -12.68 1.96 -0.67
CA VAL A 106 -12.98 1.76 0.75
C VAL A 106 -13.59 3.06 1.28
N PRO A 107 -14.70 3.02 2.06
CA PRO A 107 -15.31 4.21 2.64
C PRO A 107 -14.48 4.74 3.83
N ILE A 108 -13.25 5.21 3.56
CA ILE A 108 -12.34 5.78 4.56
C ILE A 108 -12.16 7.26 4.25
N ASP A 109 -12.16 8.09 5.29
CA ASP A 109 -11.83 9.51 5.18
C ASP A 109 -10.35 9.65 4.74
N PRO A 110 -10.05 10.34 3.63
CA PRO A 110 -8.67 10.60 3.20
C PRO A 110 -7.80 11.24 4.29
N ALA A 111 -8.37 12.00 5.23
CA ALA A 111 -7.64 12.59 6.35
C ALA A 111 -7.13 11.55 7.36
N LEU A 112 -7.78 10.38 7.41
CA LEU A 112 -7.44 9.26 8.30
C LEU A 112 -6.50 8.24 7.62
N VAL A 113 -5.99 8.55 6.43
CA VAL A 113 -4.97 7.74 5.75
C VAL A 113 -3.58 8.25 6.13
N MET A 114 -2.93 7.52 7.03
CA MET A 114 -1.56 7.77 7.48
C MET A 114 -0.54 7.11 6.56
N THR A 115 0.63 7.72 6.44
CA THR A 115 1.73 7.22 5.59
C THR A 115 3.04 7.15 6.39
N GLY A 116 3.91 6.21 6.05
CA GLY A 116 5.21 6.06 6.69
C GLY A 116 6.23 5.34 5.82
N ILE A 117 7.49 5.75 5.88
CA ILE A 117 8.60 5.05 5.25
C ILE A 117 9.23 4.16 6.32
N MET A 118 9.33 2.85 6.06
CA MET A 118 9.97 1.95 7.02
C MET A 118 11.45 1.81 6.71
N ASN A 119 12.26 1.96 7.75
CA ASN A 119 13.67 1.65 7.68
C ASN A 119 13.84 0.12 7.58
N VAL A 120 14.41 -0.31 6.46
CA VAL A 120 14.77 -1.71 6.23
C VAL A 120 16.27 -1.82 6.01
N GLU A 121 16.80 -3.03 6.24
CA GLU A 121 18.19 -3.34 5.91
C GLU A 121 18.46 -2.95 4.45
N GLN A 122 19.43 -2.06 4.26
CA GLN A 122 19.74 -1.52 2.95
C GLN A 122 20.51 -2.57 2.16
N GLN A 123 20.12 -2.78 0.91
CA GLN A 123 20.82 -3.70 0.03
C GLN A 123 22.22 -3.16 -0.27
N GLN A 124 23.21 -4.05 -0.25
CA GLN A 124 24.60 -3.70 -0.57
C GLN A 124 24.91 -3.83 -2.07
N ASP A 125 24.01 -4.47 -2.84
CA ASP A 125 24.14 -4.69 -4.27
C ASP A 125 22.87 -4.22 -5.02
N GLY A 126 22.98 -3.96 -6.32
CA GLY A 126 21.88 -3.42 -7.14
C GLY A 126 20.89 -4.46 -7.69
N HIS A 127 21.01 -5.74 -7.33
CA HIS A 127 20.22 -6.83 -7.93
C HIS A 127 19.40 -7.63 -6.91
N SER A 128 19.65 -7.40 -5.62
CA SER A 128 19.01 -8.12 -4.52
C SER A 128 17.68 -7.54 -4.07
N CYS A 129 17.16 -6.48 -4.70
CA CYS A 129 15.95 -5.79 -4.23
C CYS A 129 14.72 -6.70 -4.23
N GLY A 130 14.59 -7.59 -5.22
CA GLY A 130 13.54 -8.62 -5.25
C GLY A 130 13.65 -9.62 -4.10
N LYS A 131 14.88 -10.03 -3.74
CA LYS A 131 15.13 -10.92 -2.59
C LYS A 131 14.74 -10.24 -1.28
N HIS A 132 15.07 -8.95 -1.11
CA HIS A 132 14.67 -8.19 0.07
C HIS A 132 13.15 -8.09 0.19
N VAL A 133 12.43 -7.87 -0.93
CA VAL A 133 10.95 -7.90 -0.93
C VAL A 133 10.44 -9.26 -0.47
N LEU A 134 10.96 -10.37 -0.98
CA LEU A 134 10.55 -11.72 -0.53
C LEU A 134 10.85 -11.96 0.96
N GLN A 135 12.00 -11.52 1.46
CA GLN A 135 12.36 -11.62 2.87
C GLN A 135 11.43 -10.80 3.77
N MET A 136 11.05 -9.59 3.34
CA MET A 136 10.08 -8.75 4.06
C MET A 136 8.69 -9.40 4.10
N LEU A 137 8.23 -9.96 2.98
CA LEU A 137 6.95 -10.69 2.93
C LEU A 137 6.96 -11.94 3.81
N ALA A 138 8.06 -12.70 3.79
CA ALA A 138 8.23 -13.87 4.65
C ALA A 138 8.28 -13.49 6.14
N GLY A 139 9.00 -12.41 6.48
CA GLY A 139 9.05 -11.88 7.84
C GLY A 139 7.68 -11.42 8.34
N ALA A 140 6.89 -10.77 7.49
CA ALA A 140 5.53 -10.36 7.83
C ALA A 140 4.58 -11.56 8.01
N ALA A 141 4.71 -12.62 7.19
CA ALA A 141 3.92 -13.83 7.34
C ALA A 141 4.21 -14.61 8.64
N MET A 142 5.43 -14.47 9.19
CA MET A 142 5.83 -15.13 10.43
C MET A 142 5.50 -14.34 11.71
N LYS A 143 5.23 -13.04 11.62
CA LYS A 143 4.88 -12.21 12.77
C LYS A 143 3.37 -12.24 13.01
N GLU A 144 2.96 -12.38 14.27
CA GLU A 144 1.57 -12.14 14.68
C GLU A 144 1.19 -10.68 14.35
N SER A 145 -0.10 -10.45 14.02
CA SER A 145 -0.63 -9.13 13.62
C SER A 145 -0.21 -8.02 14.59
N ASP A 146 -0.17 -8.31 15.88
CA ASP A 146 0.17 -7.36 16.96
C ASP A 146 1.61 -6.84 16.88
N GLY A 147 2.54 -7.66 16.37
CA GLY A 147 3.95 -7.28 16.21
C GLY A 147 4.18 -6.35 15.01
N LEU A 148 3.42 -6.54 13.93
CA LEU A 148 3.41 -5.62 12.80
C LEU A 148 2.71 -4.31 13.19
N ASP A 149 1.62 -4.40 13.93
CA ASP A 149 0.87 -3.26 14.46
C ASP A 149 1.72 -2.24 15.20
N ARG A 150 2.47 -2.72 16.19
CA ARG A 150 3.33 -1.87 17.01
C ARG A 150 4.39 -1.17 16.17
N CYS A 151 5.05 -1.93 15.29
CA CYS A 151 6.10 -1.40 14.42
C CYS A 151 5.57 -0.31 13.47
N PHE A 152 4.36 -0.49 12.94
CA PHE A 152 3.75 0.49 12.03
C PHE A 152 3.33 1.77 12.73
N ARG A 153 2.73 1.69 13.91
CA ARG A 153 2.39 2.89 14.68
C ARG A 153 3.62 3.69 15.06
N GLU A 154 4.66 3.02 15.55
CA GLU A 154 5.89 3.67 16.00
C GLU A 154 6.61 4.38 14.83
N GLU A 155 6.76 3.72 13.67
CA GLU A 155 7.42 4.32 12.51
C GLU A 155 6.55 5.35 11.78
N GLY A 156 5.23 5.15 11.71
CA GLY A 156 4.30 6.11 11.11
C GLY A 156 4.22 7.42 11.92
N LEU A 157 4.17 7.34 13.24
CA LEU A 157 4.23 8.51 14.12
C LEU A 157 5.57 9.25 13.99
N ARG A 158 6.69 8.53 13.83
CA ARG A 158 8.00 9.15 13.58
C ARG A 158 8.02 9.92 12.26
N TYR A 159 7.47 9.36 11.18
CA TYR A 159 7.44 10.06 9.89
C TYR A 159 6.57 11.32 9.94
N ILE A 160 5.38 11.26 10.56
CA ILE A 160 4.52 12.45 10.75
C ILE A 160 5.27 13.55 11.51
N ALA A 161 6.01 13.19 12.57
CA ALA A 161 6.81 14.15 13.33
C ALA A 161 7.99 14.78 12.55
N THR A 162 8.37 14.21 11.40
CA THR A 162 9.43 14.75 10.51
C THR A 162 8.89 15.59 9.36
N LEU A 163 7.57 15.74 9.25
CA LEU A 163 6.91 16.56 8.23
C LEU A 163 6.62 18.00 8.67
N ASP A 164 6.97 18.37 9.91
CA ASP A 164 6.91 19.74 10.46
C ASP A 164 8.21 20.54 10.21
#